data_AF-A0A944ALV3-F1
#
_entry.id   AF-A0A944ALV3-F1
#
_cell.length_a   1.000
_cell.length_b   1.000
_cell.length_c   1.000
_cell.angle_alpha   90.00
_cell.angle_beta   90.00
_cell.angle_gamma   90.00
#
_symmetry.space_group_name_H-M   'P 1'
#
loop_
_entity.id
_entity.type
_entity.pdbx_description
1 polymer ?
#
loop_
_entity_poly.entity_id
_entity_poly.type
_entity_poly.pdbx_seq_one_letter_code
_entity_poly.pdbx_strand_id
1 'polypeptide(L)'
;MTEFKNLTHLCIKGLPIDSVQTRTLSEIGFPVEAQKQPDLSRSTTYYHYFQKLYDSPYSVVHSVEKMYVQHLMELRNNDLAFDTTLSELQRYGLTSEELIAGLISGCVYSLSAEEADTYLEEFVFIIETMLPRQLSDIYYSFDIEPNPAHGVFFDLAVKKLGIPQYTDRTKNNYGQFISYTADGVKQRILNGEPFQSIYLSTCATKTIINDAFRSMRHDALLSSGQSIHQRRIEHAIFSLSRQYTYEINKGQLAHPIDYIIRENGKEILAIFYCAEEQMANWNDLAAEVQLNHCRVPLLVLDYAELDRGHISATIRSAVKDQEYASVHREERRRYFKYGKVFDDCYGNWDAAQTASLCGCFSCGRTFAPDEIMDWFDDEDACCPHCDSTTVIMDSQGYEITEEFLQELLRFVDEVDEYEE
;
A
#
# COMPACT_ATOMS: atom_id res chain seq x y z
N MET A 1 -4.99 -21.71 11.09
CA MET A 1 -3.80 -20.97 11.55
C MET A 1 -4.23 -20.12 12.73
N THR A 2 -3.49 -20.19 13.83
CA THR A 2 -3.67 -19.29 14.98
C THR A 2 -3.44 -17.87 14.50
N GLU A 3 -4.42 -16.97 14.69
CA GLU A 3 -4.31 -15.58 14.26
C GLU A 3 -3.55 -14.80 15.34
N PHE A 4 -2.28 -14.47 15.07
CA PHE A 4 -1.44 -13.70 15.99
C PHE A 4 -1.82 -12.22 15.90
N LYS A 5 -2.69 -11.80 16.82
CA LYS A 5 -3.25 -10.44 16.85
C LYS A 5 -2.15 -9.41 17.11
N ASN A 6 -2.27 -8.23 16.49
CA ASN A 6 -1.49 -7.02 16.75
C ASN A 6 -0.07 -6.91 16.15
N LEU A 7 0.33 -7.75 15.19
CA LEU A 7 1.64 -7.63 14.51
C LEU A 7 1.93 -6.21 13.97
N THR A 8 0.91 -5.52 13.47
CA THR A 8 1.01 -4.13 12.99
C THR A 8 1.50 -3.15 14.07
N HIS A 9 1.15 -3.38 15.33
CA HIS A 9 1.56 -2.52 16.45
C HIS A 9 3.01 -2.75 16.88
N LEU A 10 3.65 -3.81 16.38
CA LEU A 10 5.03 -4.19 16.70
C LEU A 10 6.02 -3.84 15.60
N CYS A 11 5.53 -3.25 14.50
CA CYS A 11 6.39 -2.78 13.42
C CYS A 11 7.16 -1.54 13.86
N ILE A 12 8.49 -1.63 13.81
CA ILE A 12 9.41 -0.58 14.26
C ILE A 12 9.87 0.35 13.14
N LYS A 13 9.41 0.10 11.91
CA LYS A 13 9.83 0.88 10.74
C LYS A 13 9.41 2.34 10.87
N GLY A 14 10.40 3.22 10.88
CA GLY A 14 10.19 4.67 11.02
C GLY A 14 10.22 5.17 12.46
N LEU A 15 10.39 4.29 13.45
CA LEU A 15 10.58 4.68 14.85
C LEU A 15 12.05 5.07 15.12
N PRO A 16 12.30 6.04 16.02
CA PRO A 16 13.63 6.30 16.56
C PRO A 16 14.24 5.06 17.23
N ILE A 17 15.53 4.79 17.01
CA ILE A 17 16.21 3.59 17.50
C ILE A 17 16.15 3.48 19.04
N ASP A 18 16.22 4.62 19.74
CA ASP A 18 16.13 4.71 21.20
C ASP A 18 14.73 4.41 21.75
N SER A 19 13.70 4.37 20.91
CA SER A 19 12.33 4.01 21.29
C SER A 19 11.98 2.53 21.04
N VAL A 20 12.85 1.79 20.34
CA VAL A 20 12.65 0.38 19.97
C VAL A 20 12.86 -0.52 21.19
N GLN A 21 11.98 -1.49 21.39
CA GLN A 21 12.05 -2.45 22.50
C GLN A 21 11.97 -3.87 21.94
N THR A 22 13.10 -4.57 21.87
CA THR A 22 13.11 -5.97 21.42
C THR A 22 12.37 -6.86 22.40
N ARG A 23 11.43 -7.65 21.90
CA ARG A 23 10.64 -8.63 22.66
C ARG A 23 10.88 -10.02 22.12
N THR A 24 10.71 -11.02 22.96
CA THR A 24 10.79 -12.41 22.51
C THR A 24 9.56 -12.78 21.68
N LEU A 25 9.61 -13.92 20.96
CA LEU A 25 8.46 -14.41 20.22
C LEU A 25 7.26 -14.67 21.16
N SER A 26 7.51 -15.21 22.36
CA SER A 26 6.43 -15.45 23.33
C SER A 26 5.80 -14.16 23.86
N GLU A 27 6.59 -13.12 24.11
CA GLU A 27 6.11 -11.82 24.56
C GLU A 27 5.24 -11.11 23.52
N ILE A 28 5.41 -11.42 22.23
CA ILE A 28 4.56 -10.89 21.15
C ILE A 28 3.40 -11.82 20.77
N GLY A 29 3.19 -12.90 21.53
CA GLY A 29 2.00 -13.75 21.46
C GLY A 29 2.19 -15.08 20.75
N PHE A 30 3.41 -15.46 20.37
CA PHE A 30 3.68 -16.82 19.87
C PHE A 30 3.70 -17.85 21.03
N PRO A 31 3.15 -19.07 20.84
CA PRO A 31 3.01 -20.03 21.93
C PRO A 31 4.32 -20.66 22.40
N VAL A 32 5.37 -20.69 21.57
CA VAL A 32 6.64 -21.33 21.90
C VAL A 32 7.80 -20.36 21.73
N GLU A 33 8.77 -20.49 22.63
CA GLU A 33 10.04 -19.78 22.54
C GLU A 33 11.19 -20.73 22.84
N ALA A 34 12.16 -20.78 21.92
CA ALA A 34 13.41 -21.47 22.19
C ALA A 34 14.20 -20.73 23.28
N GLN A 35 14.30 -21.35 24.46
CA GLN A 35 15.04 -20.79 25.59
C GLN A 35 16.47 -20.43 25.19
N LYS A 36 16.93 -19.24 25.56
CA LYS A 36 18.33 -18.87 25.40
C LYS A 36 19.19 -19.79 26.25
N GLN A 37 20.16 -20.43 25.60
CA GLN A 37 21.12 -21.31 26.25
C GLN A 37 22.49 -20.62 26.33
N PRO A 38 23.41 -21.08 27.20
CA PRO A 38 24.71 -20.44 27.38
C PRO A 38 25.47 -20.29 26.07
N ASP A 39 26.03 -19.10 25.82
CA ASP A 39 26.90 -18.89 24.67
C ASP A 39 28.22 -19.66 24.86
N LEU A 40 28.32 -20.80 24.20
CA LEU A 40 29.50 -21.66 24.19
C LEU A 40 30.46 -21.36 23.05
N SER A 41 30.20 -20.34 22.21
CA SER A 41 31.00 -20.04 21.00
C SER A 41 32.49 -19.81 21.28
N ARG A 42 32.84 -19.42 22.52
CA ARG A 42 34.22 -19.20 22.99
C ARG A 42 34.81 -20.38 23.76
N SER A 43 34.05 -21.45 23.95
CA SER A 43 34.53 -22.64 24.66
C SER A 43 35.45 -23.47 23.76
N THR A 44 36.43 -24.13 24.38
CA THR A 44 37.32 -25.07 23.68
C THR A 44 36.54 -26.21 23.05
N THR A 45 35.49 -26.69 23.73
CA THR A 45 34.62 -27.77 23.24
C THR A 45 33.88 -27.37 21.96
N TYR A 46 33.29 -26.18 21.92
CA TYR A 46 32.63 -25.67 20.71
C TYR A 46 33.65 -25.40 19.58
N TYR A 47 34.84 -24.92 19.91
CA TYR A 47 35.88 -24.74 18.91
C TYR A 47 36.27 -26.06 18.24
N HIS A 48 36.43 -27.14 19.00
CA HIS A 48 36.68 -28.47 18.45
C HIS A 48 35.51 -28.99 17.61
N TYR A 49 34.27 -28.79 18.07
CA TYR A 49 33.05 -29.07 17.30
C TYR A 49 33.10 -28.41 15.92
N PHE A 50 33.36 -27.09 15.88
CA PHE A 50 33.43 -26.32 14.66
C PHE A 50 34.58 -26.78 13.75
N GLN A 51 35.78 -26.96 14.30
CA GLN A 51 36.95 -27.38 13.53
C GLN A 51 36.75 -28.74 12.83
N LYS A 52 36.15 -29.71 13.53
CA LYS A 52 35.91 -31.06 12.97
C LYS A 52 34.93 -31.05 11.80
N LEU A 53 34.00 -30.10 11.79
CA LEU A 53 32.97 -29.98 10.75
C LEU A 53 33.34 -28.98 9.64
N TYR A 54 34.45 -28.24 9.78
CA TYR A 54 34.82 -27.13 8.91
C TYR A 54 34.92 -27.51 7.41
N ASP A 55 35.50 -28.67 7.10
CA ASP A 55 35.62 -29.18 5.73
C ASP A 55 34.51 -30.18 5.34
N SER A 56 33.42 -30.21 6.12
CA SER A 56 32.29 -31.11 5.90
C SER A 56 31.08 -30.38 5.28
N PRO A 57 30.08 -31.12 4.76
CA PRO A 57 28.79 -30.53 4.39
C PRO A 57 28.08 -29.79 5.53
N TYR A 58 28.45 -30.07 6.79
CA TYR A 58 27.91 -29.45 7.99
C TYR A 58 28.65 -28.17 8.43
N SER A 59 29.61 -27.70 7.63
CA SER A 59 30.27 -26.41 7.84
C SER A 59 29.34 -25.20 7.66
N VAL A 60 28.20 -25.42 7.00
CA VAL A 60 27.16 -24.40 6.83
C VAL A 60 26.48 -24.15 8.16
N VAL A 61 26.34 -22.87 8.52
CA VAL A 61 25.65 -22.41 9.72
C VAL A 61 24.27 -23.08 9.85
N HIS A 62 23.92 -23.52 11.05
CA HIS A 62 22.66 -24.21 11.41
C HIS A 62 22.47 -25.62 10.81
N SER A 63 23.42 -26.17 10.05
CA SER A 63 23.22 -27.45 9.35
C SER A 63 23.03 -28.65 10.30
N VAL A 64 23.83 -28.74 11.37
CA VAL A 64 23.72 -29.79 12.39
C VAL A 64 22.47 -29.59 13.23
N GLU A 65 22.19 -28.36 13.62
CA GLU A 65 21.02 -28.00 14.41
C GLU A 65 19.73 -28.35 13.65
N LYS A 66 19.68 -28.09 12.33
CA LYS A 66 18.56 -28.50 11.47
C LYS A 66 18.42 -30.01 11.43
N MET A 67 19.51 -30.74 11.24
CA MET A 67 19.50 -32.20 11.23
C MET A 67 18.97 -32.75 12.56
N TYR A 68 19.45 -32.23 13.69
CA TYR A 68 18.96 -32.61 15.01
C TYR A 68 17.46 -32.32 15.19
N VAL A 69 17.01 -31.11 14.84
CA VAL A 69 15.59 -30.72 14.95
C VAL A 69 14.70 -31.59 14.06
N GLN A 70 15.15 -31.93 12.84
CA GLN A 70 14.41 -32.86 11.97
C GLN A 70 14.29 -34.26 12.61
N HIS A 71 15.39 -34.82 13.13
CA HIS A 71 15.34 -36.09 13.86
C HIS A 71 14.45 -36.00 15.10
N LEU A 72 14.49 -34.89 15.83
CA LEU A 72 13.66 -34.66 17.02
C LEU A 72 12.16 -34.68 16.67
N MET A 73 11.77 -33.99 15.59
CA MET A 73 10.40 -33.99 15.09
C MET A 73 9.98 -35.37 14.54
N GLU A 74 10.85 -36.09 13.85
CA GLU A 74 10.52 -37.39 13.26
C GLU A 74 10.42 -38.51 14.31
N LEU A 75 11.35 -38.53 15.26
CA LEU A 75 11.51 -39.62 16.22
C LEU A 75 10.74 -39.39 17.51
N ARG A 76 10.29 -38.15 17.77
CA ARG A 76 9.53 -37.75 18.97
C ARG A 76 10.21 -38.13 20.29
N ASN A 77 11.54 -38.17 20.29
CA ASN A 77 12.35 -38.56 21.44
C ASN A 77 13.73 -37.89 21.38
N ASN A 78 14.08 -37.13 22.41
CA ASN A 78 15.31 -36.35 22.48
C ASN A 78 16.58 -37.22 22.44
N ASP A 79 16.60 -38.33 23.17
CA ASP A 79 17.76 -39.22 23.23
C ASP A 79 17.98 -39.90 21.89
N LEU A 80 16.90 -40.41 21.27
CA LEU A 80 17.00 -41.08 19.97
C LEU A 80 17.40 -40.10 18.86
N ALA A 81 16.89 -38.87 18.88
CA ALA A 81 17.29 -37.82 17.95
C ALA A 81 18.76 -37.42 18.13
N PHE A 82 19.22 -37.29 19.38
CA PHE A 82 20.62 -37.02 19.70
C PHE A 82 21.53 -38.14 19.22
N ASP A 83 21.23 -39.39 19.56
CA ASP A 83 22.01 -40.57 19.19
C ASP A 83 22.09 -40.75 17.67
N THR A 84 20.96 -40.52 16.96
CA THR A 84 20.91 -40.58 15.49
C THR A 84 21.81 -39.50 14.88
N THR A 85 21.70 -38.26 15.37
CA THR A 85 22.52 -37.11 14.93
C THR A 85 24.01 -37.35 15.20
N LEU A 86 24.35 -37.84 16.40
CA LEU A 86 25.72 -38.15 16.77
C LEU A 86 26.30 -39.28 15.91
N SER A 87 25.54 -40.34 15.69
CA SER A 87 25.96 -41.48 14.84
C SER A 87 26.32 -41.02 13.42
N GLU A 88 25.59 -40.04 12.88
CA GLU A 88 25.88 -39.46 11.57
C GLU A 88 27.21 -38.68 11.57
N LEU A 89 27.46 -37.92 12.64
CA LEU A 89 28.61 -37.03 12.76
C LEU A 89 29.88 -37.72 13.30
N GLN A 90 29.77 -38.91 13.89
CA GLN A 90 30.91 -39.71 14.38
C GLN A 90 31.96 -39.97 13.30
N ARG A 91 31.57 -40.02 12.02
CA ARG A 91 32.51 -40.16 10.89
C ARG A 91 33.51 -39.00 10.78
N TYR A 92 33.18 -37.84 11.36
CA TYR A 92 34.05 -36.65 11.45
C TYR A 92 34.78 -36.57 12.80
N GLY A 93 34.70 -37.61 13.64
CA GLY A 93 35.34 -37.67 14.95
C GLY A 93 34.64 -36.83 16.01
N LEU A 94 33.39 -36.42 15.80
CA LEU A 94 32.62 -35.64 16.77
C LEU A 94 32.30 -36.45 18.03
N THR A 95 32.46 -35.85 19.21
CA THR A 95 32.07 -36.45 20.48
C THR A 95 30.68 -35.99 20.92
N SER A 96 30.10 -36.68 21.91
CA SER A 96 28.83 -36.27 22.53
C SER A 96 28.93 -34.87 23.14
N GLU A 97 30.00 -34.56 23.88
CA GLU A 97 30.20 -33.25 24.49
C GLU A 97 30.30 -32.11 23.46
N GLU A 98 30.95 -32.38 22.32
CA GLU A 98 31.06 -31.44 21.20
C GLU A 98 29.72 -31.20 20.52
N LEU A 99 28.93 -32.25 20.29
CA LEU A 99 27.58 -32.13 19.75
C LEU A 99 26.68 -31.32 20.69
N ILE A 100 26.70 -31.63 22.00
CA ILE A 100 25.96 -30.88 23.02
C ILE A 100 26.35 -29.39 22.95
N ALA A 101 27.65 -29.09 22.89
CA ALA A 101 28.12 -27.71 22.79
C ALA A 101 27.59 -26.98 21.54
N GLY A 102 27.55 -27.67 20.39
CA GLY A 102 26.95 -27.17 19.16
C GLY A 102 25.46 -26.88 19.30
N LEU A 103 24.68 -27.85 19.76
CA LEU A 103 23.22 -27.73 19.91
C LEU A 103 22.82 -26.68 20.97
N ILE A 104 23.62 -26.51 22.03
CA ILE A 104 23.46 -25.45 23.03
C ILE A 104 23.72 -24.08 22.40
N SER A 105 24.81 -23.93 21.65
CA SER A 105 25.12 -22.67 20.93
C SER A 105 24.02 -22.29 19.93
N GLY A 106 23.42 -23.28 19.28
CA GLY A 106 22.26 -23.11 18.40
C GLY A 106 20.91 -22.90 19.12
N CYS A 107 20.88 -22.95 20.45
CA CYS A 107 19.66 -22.85 21.28
C CYS A 107 18.58 -23.90 20.95
N VAL A 108 18.95 -25.08 20.44
CA VAL A 108 18.01 -26.16 20.08
C VAL A 108 18.07 -27.37 21.01
N TYR A 109 19.12 -27.52 21.82
CA TYR A 109 19.33 -28.74 22.64
C TYR A 109 18.21 -29.04 23.65
N SER A 110 17.60 -28.00 24.24
CA SER A 110 16.56 -28.15 25.26
C SER A 110 15.14 -28.29 24.70
N LEU A 111 14.96 -28.25 23.38
CA LEU A 111 13.63 -28.32 22.77
C LEU A 111 13.04 -29.73 22.89
N SER A 112 11.76 -29.81 23.20
CA SER A 112 10.95 -31.00 22.97
C SER A 112 10.51 -31.10 21.51
N ALA A 113 10.02 -32.27 21.11
CA ALA A 113 9.51 -32.48 19.76
C ALA A 113 8.23 -31.67 19.48
N GLU A 114 7.38 -31.47 20.49
CA GLU A 114 6.16 -30.67 20.40
C GLU A 114 6.47 -29.17 20.28
N GLU A 115 7.47 -28.68 21.03
CA GLU A 115 7.96 -27.30 20.89
C GLU A 115 8.55 -27.09 19.50
N ALA A 116 9.39 -28.02 19.00
CA ALA A 116 9.96 -27.93 17.66
C ALA A 116 8.88 -27.88 16.57
N ASP A 117 7.84 -28.72 16.64
CA ASP A 117 6.72 -28.67 15.69
C ASP A 117 6.04 -27.31 15.70
N THR A 118 5.67 -26.84 16.89
CA THR A 118 4.96 -25.57 17.05
C THR A 118 5.82 -24.41 16.53
N TYR A 119 7.09 -24.39 16.88
CA TYR A 119 8.03 -23.34 16.48
C TYR A 119 8.25 -23.32 14.96
N LEU A 120 8.26 -24.48 14.30
CA LEU A 120 8.26 -24.54 12.84
C LEU A 120 7.01 -23.92 12.23
N GLU A 121 5.82 -24.21 12.76
CA GLU A 121 4.56 -23.61 12.30
C GLU A 121 4.53 -22.08 12.52
N GLU A 122 5.12 -21.59 13.60
CA GLU A 122 5.26 -20.15 13.85
C GLU A 122 6.13 -19.48 12.78
N PHE A 123 7.27 -20.08 12.42
CA PHE A 123 8.13 -19.54 11.36
C PHE A 123 7.50 -19.63 9.97
N VAL A 124 6.69 -20.65 9.70
CA VAL A 124 5.84 -20.72 8.49
C VAL A 124 4.88 -19.53 8.48
N PHE A 125 4.13 -19.33 9.56
CA PHE A 125 3.19 -18.21 9.69
C PHE A 125 3.89 -16.84 9.54
N ILE A 126 5.06 -16.67 10.16
CA ILE A 126 5.88 -15.44 10.07
C ILE A 126 6.27 -15.17 8.62
N ILE A 127 6.74 -16.19 7.87
CA ILE A 127 7.15 -16.01 6.47
C ILE A 127 5.95 -15.66 5.59
N GLU A 128 4.81 -16.32 5.75
CA GLU A 128 3.58 -16.07 4.99
C GLU A 128 2.97 -14.70 5.29
N THR A 129 2.95 -14.31 6.56
CA THR A 129 2.29 -13.09 7.01
C THR A 129 3.19 -11.88 6.85
N MET A 130 4.44 -11.96 7.29
CA MET A 130 5.35 -10.81 7.36
C MET A 130 6.15 -10.64 6.08
N LEU A 131 6.14 -11.58 5.14
CA LEU A 131 6.79 -11.45 3.82
C LEU A 131 8.28 -11.00 3.87
N PRO A 132 9.14 -11.55 4.75
CA PRO A 132 10.57 -11.22 4.74
C PRO A 132 11.23 -11.64 3.44
N ARG A 133 12.34 -11.00 3.04
CA ARG A 133 13.23 -11.54 1.99
C ARG A 133 14.26 -12.48 2.59
N GLN A 134 14.55 -12.31 3.87
CA GLN A 134 15.55 -13.05 4.66
C GLN A 134 15.26 -12.84 6.15
N LEU A 135 15.81 -13.69 7.02
CA LEU A 135 15.55 -13.65 8.46
C LEU A 135 15.81 -12.28 9.09
N SER A 136 16.87 -11.58 8.70
CA SER A 136 17.19 -10.28 9.30
C SER A 136 16.15 -9.19 9.02
N ASP A 137 15.36 -9.31 7.94
CA ASP A 137 14.27 -8.36 7.68
C ASP A 137 13.23 -8.38 8.81
N ILE A 138 13.02 -9.53 9.46
CA ILE A 138 12.10 -9.68 10.60
C ILE A 138 12.60 -8.83 11.76
N TYR A 139 13.88 -8.94 12.12
CA TYR A 139 14.49 -8.17 13.22
C TYR A 139 14.55 -6.67 12.97
N TYR A 140 14.74 -6.25 11.71
CA TYR A 140 14.80 -4.82 11.37
C TYR A 140 13.42 -4.18 11.19
N SER A 141 12.38 -4.99 10.98
CA SER A 141 11.02 -4.50 10.74
C SER A 141 10.13 -4.61 11.97
N PHE A 142 10.44 -5.53 12.88
CA PHE A 142 9.62 -5.84 14.05
C PHE A 142 10.47 -5.94 15.32
N ASP A 143 9.84 -5.67 16.46
CA ASP A 143 10.40 -5.78 17.82
C ASP A 143 10.68 -7.26 18.23
N ILE A 144 11.42 -8.02 17.42
CA ILE A 144 11.76 -9.42 17.69
C ILE A 144 13.23 -9.53 18.09
N GLU A 145 13.47 -10.08 19.29
CA GLU A 145 14.81 -10.34 19.81
C GLU A 145 15.50 -11.46 19.01
N PRO A 146 16.75 -11.29 18.54
CA PRO A 146 17.47 -12.35 17.85
C PRO A 146 17.75 -13.56 18.76
N ASN A 147 17.57 -14.76 18.21
CA ASN A 147 17.90 -16.03 18.85
C ASN A 147 18.54 -16.97 17.81
N PRO A 148 19.63 -17.69 18.14
CA PRO A 148 20.26 -18.65 17.21
C PRO A 148 19.27 -19.68 16.62
N ALA A 149 18.29 -20.13 17.41
CA ALA A 149 17.29 -21.08 16.95
C ALA A 149 16.45 -20.53 15.79
N HIS A 150 16.23 -19.20 15.71
CA HIS A 150 15.45 -18.60 14.62
C HIS A 150 16.03 -18.92 13.24
N GLY A 151 17.36 -18.98 13.11
CA GLY A 151 18.02 -19.34 11.86
C GLY A 151 17.71 -20.78 11.43
N VAL A 152 17.68 -21.69 12.40
CA VAL A 152 17.34 -23.11 12.20
C VAL A 152 15.90 -23.24 11.68
N PHE A 153 14.95 -22.63 12.40
CA PHE A 153 13.52 -22.75 12.10
C PHE A 153 13.09 -21.95 10.87
N PHE A 154 13.71 -20.79 10.61
CA PHE A 154 13.50 -20.04 9.37
C PHE A 154 13.89 -20.88 8.15
N ASP A 155 15.07 -21.49 8.15
CA ASP A 155 15.53 -22.35 7.05
C ASP A 155 14.64 -23.59 6.86
N LEU A 156 14.18 -24.21 7.95
CA LEU A 156 13.24 -25.34 7.88
C LEU A 156 11.88 -24.90 7.31
N ALA A 157 11.36 -23.75 7.72
CA ALA A 157 10.13 -23.19 7.19
C ALA A 157 10.24 -22.84 5.71
N VAL A 158 11.36 -22.23 5.27
CA VAL A 158 11.66 -21.96 3.86
C VAL A 158 11.65 -23.24 3.03
N LYS A 159 12.30 -24.30 3.53
CA LYS A 159 12.30 -25.62 2.87
C LYS A 159 10.90 -26.21 2.78
N LYS A 160 10.09 -26.08 3.84
CA LYS A 160 8.70 -26.55 3.89
C LYS A 160 7.79 -25.80 2.92
N LEU A 161 7.97 -24.49 2.78
CA LEU A 161 7.22 -23.64 1.86
C LEU A 161 7.70 -23.74 0.41
N GLY A 162 8.87 -24.32 0.16
CA GLY A 162 9.44 -24.46 -1.18
C GLY A 162 9.83 -23.12 -1.82
N ILE A 163 10.22 -22.13 -1.01
CA ILE A 163 10.52 -20.78 -1.50
C ILE A 163 11.90 -20.74 -2.16
N PRO A 164 12.01 -20.31 -3.43
CA PRO A 164 13.29 -20.21 -4.12
C PRO A 164 14.16 -19.07 -3.56
N GLN A 165 15.48 -19.30 -3.49
CA GLN A 165 16.47 -18.37 -2.98
C GLN A 165 17.60 -18.12 -3.98
N TYR A 166 18.21 -16.93 -3.94
CA TYR A 166 19.44 -16.66 -4.69
C TYR A 166 20.62 -17.45 -4.12
N THR A 167 21.36 -18.13 -4.99
CA THR A 167 22.45 -19.05 -4.62
C THR A 167 23.85 -18.51 -4.89
N ASP A 168 23.98 -17.39 -5.61
CA ASP A 168 25.27 -16.77 -5.93
C ASP A 168 25.83 -16.01 -4.72
N ARG A 169 26.81 -16.60 -4.04
CA ARG A 169 27.50 -16.04 -2.86
C ARG A 169 28.25 -14.73 -3.14
N THR A 170 28.49 -14.38 -4.40
CA THR A 170 29.18 -13.13 -4.77
C THR A 170 28.25 -11.93 -4.82
N LYS A 171 26.93 -12.16 -4.77
CA LYS A 171 25.91 -11.10 -4.82
C LYS A 171 25.42 -10.75 -3.43
N ASN A 172 25.05 -9.48 -3.26
CA ASN A 172 24.48 -8.95 -2.02
C ASN A 172 23.09 -9.52 -1.67
N ASN A 173 22.45 -10.23 -2.61
CA ASN A 173 21.15 -10.86 -2.42
C ASN A 173 21.25 -12.37 -2.13
N TYR A 174 22.46 -12.92 -1.91
CA TYR A 174 22.63 -14.32 -1.53
C TYR A 174 21.72 -14.72 -0.36
N GLY A 175 20.98 -15.83 -0.51
CA GLY A 175 20.04 -16.34 0.48
C GLY A 175 18.70 -15.60 0.55
N GLN A 176 18.52 -14.48 -0.17
CA GLN A 176 17.23 -13.79 -0.23
C GLN A 176 16.24 -14.55 -1.09
N PHE A 177 14.96 -14.45 -0.76
CA PHE A 177 13.86 -15.03 -1.53
C PHE A 177 13.73 -14.36 -2.90
N ILE A 178 13.50 -15.17 -3.93
CA ILE A 178 13.24 -14.71 -5.29
C ILE A 178 11.75 -14.38 -5.40
N SER A 179 11.45 -13.11 -5.70
CA SER A 179 10.11 -12.50 -5.91
C SER A 179 9.06 -12.64 -4.80
N TYR A 180 9.22 -13.56 -3.85
CA TYR A 180 8.25 -13.92 -2.81
C TYR A 180 7.62 -12.71 -2.11
N THR A 181 8.44 -11.80 -1.57
CA THR A 181 7.94 -10.58 -0.91
C THR A 181 7.13 -9.70 -1.85
N ALA A 182 7.62 -9.47 -3.08
CA ALA A 182 6.96 -8.61 -4.05
C ALA A 182 5.62 -9.23 -4.49
N ASP A 183 5.58 -10.54 -4.69
CA ASP A 183 4.37 -11.26 -5.09
C ASP A 183 3.33 -11.27 -3.96
N GLY A 184 3.75 -11.52 -2.71
CA GLY A 184 2.87 -11.41 -1.54
C GLY A 184 2.30 -9.99 -1.36
N VAL A 185 3.11 -8.95 -1.61
CA VAL A 185 2.64 -7.57 -1.61
C VAL A 185 1.60 -7.32 -2.71
N LYS A 186 1.83 -7.81 -3.94
CA LYS A 186 0.84 -7.69 -5.03
C LYS A 186 -0.48 -8.34 -4.66
N GLN A 187 -0.45 -9.53 -4.06
CA GLN A 187 -1.67 -10.21 -3.61
C GLN A 187 -2.42 -9.40 -2.56
N ARG A 188 -1.73 -8.82 -1.57
CA ARG A 188 -2.35 -7.95 -0.58
C ARG A 188 -2.97 -6.69 -1.18
N ILE A 189 -2.29 -6.07 -2.14
CA ILE A 189 -2.85 -4.94 -2.91
C ILE A 189 -4.12 -5.38 -3.62
N LEU A 190 -4.10 -6.52 -4.34
CA LEU A 190 -5.28 -7.09 -5.03
C LEU A 190 -6.42 -7.49 -4.07
N ASN A 191 -6.11 -7.80 -2.82
CA ASN A 191 -7.11 -8.12 -1.80
C ASN A 191 -7.72 -6.87 -1.13
N GLY A 192 -7.36 -5.68 -1.58
CA GLY A 192 -7.98 -4.46 -1.07
C GLY A 192 -7.20 -3.82 0.09
N GLU A 193 -6.05 -4.36 0.49
CA GLU A 193 -5.29 -3.87 1.64
C GLU A 193 -4.66 -2.49 1.35
N PRO A 194 -4.75 -1.51 2.28
CA PRO A 194 -4.05 -0.23 2.14
C PRO A 194 -2.52 -0.36 2.07
N PHE A 195 -1.84 0.45 1.27
CA PHE A 195 -0.37 0.44 1.16
C PHE A 195 0.31 0.68 2.51
N GLN A 196 -0.25 1.59 3.33
CA GLN A 196 0.25 1.84 4.69
C GLN A 196 0.08 0.61 5.59
N SER A 197 -1.02 -0.14 5.46
CA SER A 197 -1.25 -1.36 6.21
C SER A 197 -0.24 -2.45 5.82
N ILE A 198 -0.01 -2.64 4.51
CA ILE A 198 1.02 -3.58 4.02
C ILE A 198 2.40 -3.16 4.54
N TYR A 199 2.71 -1.85 4.52
CA TYR A 199 3.96 -1.35 5.07
C TYR A 199 4.08 -1.60 6.56
N LEU A 200 3.03 -1.43 7.37
CA LEU A 200 3.13 -1.61 8.81
C LEU A 200 2.97 -3.07 9.28
N SER A 201 2.47 -3.98 8.43
CA SER A 201 2.23 -5.38 8.80
C SER A 201 3.20 -6.38 8.18
N THR A 202 4.11 -5.93 7.31
CA THR A 202 5.08 -6.80 6.61
C THR A 202 6.50 -6.26 6.70
N CYS A 203 7.48 -7.03 6.25
CA CYS A 203 8.88 -6.67 6.06
C CYS A 203 9.12 -5.89 4.76
N ALA A 204 8.09 -5.68 3.93
CA ALA A 204 8.24 -4.95 2.68
C ALA A 204 8.63 -3.49 2.94
N THR A 205 9.59 -2.99 2.15
CA THR A 205 10.00 -1.59 2.17
C THR A 205 9.05 -0.75 1.32
N LYS A 206 9.05 0.59 1.50
CA LYS A 206 8.31 1.50 0.59
C LYS A 206 8.68 1.24 -0.88
N THR A 207 9.95 0.99 -1.16
CA THR A 207 10.44 0.68 -2.52
C THR A 207 9.78 -0.58 -3.07
N ILE A 208 9.78 -1.68 -2.32
CA ILE A 208 9.16 -2.94 -2.75
C ILE A 208 7.66 -2.74 -3.03
N ILE A 209 6.95 -2.02 -2.17
CA ILE A 209 5.51 -1.76 -2.34
C ILE A 209 5.24 -0.90 -3.58
N ASN A 210 6.02 0.16 -3.79
CA ASN A 210 5.89 1.02 -4.98
C ASN A 210 6.19 0.24 -6.27
N ASP A 211 7.26 -0.55 -6.30
CA ASP A 211 7.64 -1.34 -7.48
C ASP A 211 6.64 -2.48 -7.75
N ALA A 212 6.10 -3.09 -6.69
CA ALA A 212 5.03 -4.08 -6.79
C ALA A 212 3.81 -3.47 -7.48
N PHE A 213 3.31 -2.32 -7.02
CA PHE A 213 2.17 -1.65 -7.62
C PHE A 213 2.43 -1.20 -9.06
N ARG A 214 3.58 -0.58 -9.34
CA ARG A 214 3.95 -0.11 -10.70
C ARG A 214 4.08 -1.24 -11.72
N SER A 215 4.45 -2.45 -11.26
CA SER A 215 4.57 -3.63 -12.12
C SER A 215 3.27 -4.40 -12.28
N MET A 216 2.18 -4.00 -11.61
CA MET A 216 0.86 -4.62 -11.78
C MET A 216 0.22 -4.19 -13.09
N ARG A 217 -0.50 -5.11 -13.72
CA ARG A 217 -1.31 -4.83 -14.89
C ARG A 217 -2.66 -4.24 -14.48
N HIS A 218 -3.18 -3.34 -15.30
CA HIS A 218 -4.46 -2.65 -15.06
C HIS A 218 -5.66 -3.64 -14.99
N ASP A 219 -5.65 -4.67 -15.83
CA ASP A 219 -6.68 -5.73 -15.86
C ASP A 219 -6.78 -6.52 -14.55
N ALA A 220 -5.65 -6.77 -13.88
CA ALA A 220 -5.62 -7.45 -12.58
C ALA A 220 -6.31 -6.62 -11.48
N LEU A 221 -6.10 -5.30 -11.47
CA LEU A 221 -6.75 -4.40 -10.51
C LEU A 221 -8.25 -4.30 -10.76
N LEU A 222 -8.68 -4.16 -12.02
CA LEU A 222 -10.10 -4.16 -12.38
C LEU A 222 -10.79 -5.47 -11.98
N SER A 223 -10.16 -6.61 -12.23
CA SER A 223 -10.69 -7.93 -11.86
C SER A 223 -10.84 -8.12 -10.35
N SER A 224 -10.12 -7.34 -9.53
CA SER A 224 -10.23 -7.37 -8.07
C SER A 224 -11.38 -6.51 -7.50
N GLY A 225 -12.14 -5.82 -8.36
CA GLY A 225 -13.25 -4.95 -7.94
C GLY A 225 -12.80 -3.63 -7.30
N GLN A 226 -11.54 -3.24 -7.50
CA GLN A 226 -10.98 -2.03 -6.91
C GLN A 226 -10.95 -0.87 -7.91
N SER A 227 -11.16 0.36 -7.41
CA SER A 227 -10.99 1.57 -8.21
C SER A 227 -9.51 1.85 -8.48
N ILE A 228 -9.10 1.77 -9.74
CA ILE A 228 -7.75 2.10 -10.19
C ILE A 228 -7.37 3.54 -9.82
N HIS A 229 -8.33 4.47 -9.93
CA HIS A 229 -8.13 5.88 -9.61
C HIS A 229 -7.83 6.08 -8.12
N GLN A 230 -8.64 5.49 -7.23
CA GLN A 230 -8.38 5.55 -5.79
C GLN A 230 -7.03 4.92 -5.43
N ARG A 231 -6.64 3.82 -6.08
CA ARG A 231 -5.31 3.22 -5.85
C ARG A 231 -4.16 4.07 -6.34
N ARG A 232 -4.31 4.77 -7.48
CA ARG A 232 -3.32 5.73 -7.97
C ARG A 232 -3.15 6.90 -7.00
N ILE A 233 -4.25 7.41 -6.43
CA ILE A 233 -4.24 8.46 -5.40
C ILE A 233 -3.52 7.95 -4.15
N GLU A 234 -3.95 6.83 -3.58
CA GLU A 234 -3.33 6.27 -2.35
C GLU A 234 -1.84 5.97 -2.55
N HIS A 235 -1.44 5.41 -3.70
CA HIS A 235 -0.03 5.16 -4.03
C HIS A 235 0.78 6.48 -4.11
N ALA A 236 0.19 7.54 -4.66
CA ALA A 236 0.83 8.86 -4.69
C ALA A 236 1.01 9.45 -3.29
N ILE A 237 0.01 9.31 -2.40
CA ILE A 237 0.10 9.70 -0.99
C ILE A 237 1.16 8.86 -0.25
N PHE A 238 1.12 7.53 -0.41
CA PHE A 238 2.07 6.61 0.23
C PHE A 238 3.53 6.88 -0.19
N SER A 239 3.72 7.34 -1.43
CA SER A 239 5.02 7.73 -2.00
C SER A 239 5.58 9.04 -1.44
N LEU A 240 4.84 9.78 -0.62
CA LEU A 240 5.35 10.96 0.08
C LEU A 240 6.46 10.60 1.08
N SER A 241 7.21 11.61 1.52
CA SER A 241 8.28 11.44 2.50
C SER A 241 7.74 10.87 3.83
N ARG A 242 8.62 10.28 4.63
CA ARG A 242 8.23 9.54 5.86
C ARG A 242 7.60 10.42 6.95
N GLN A 243 7.74 11.75 6.87
CA GLN A 243 7.09 12.67 7.81
C GLN A 243 5.57 12.76 7.61
N TYR A 244 5.09 12.31 6.44
CA TYR A 244 3.67 12.29 6.12
C TYR A 244 3.07 10.92 6.43
N THR A 245 1.93 10.96 7.11
CA THR A 245 1.04 9.82 7.29
C THR A 245 -0.32 10.14 6.71
N TYR A 246 -1.16 9.13 6.51
CA TYR A 246 -2.50 9.35 6.01
C TYR A 246 -3.48 8.36 6.61
N GLU A 247 -4.75 8.74 6.58
CA GLU A 247 -5.90 7.93 6.94
C GLU A 247 -6.82 7.83 5.74
N ILE A 248 -7.39 6.64 5.53
CA ILE A 248 -8.39 6.40 4.50
C ILE A 248 -9.75 6.37 5.19
N ASN A 249 -10.63 7.30 4.85
CA ASN A 249 -11.97 7.32 5.39
C ASN A 249 -12.89 6.50 4.48
N LYS A 250 -13.10 5.23 4.85
CA LYS A 250 -14.03 4.35 4.15
C LYS A 250 -15.46 4.58 4.68
N GLY A 251 -16.11 5.63 4.20
CA GLY A 251 -17.57 5.71 4.14
C GLY A 251 -18.34 5.60 5.45
N GLN A 252 -17.92 6.27 6.53
CA GLN A 252 -18.81 6.51 7.67
C GLN A 252 -19.00 8.01 7.93
N LEU A 253 -20.19 8.50 7.55
CA LEU A 253 -20.86 9.78 7.88
C LEU A 253 -20.51 11.05 7.07
N ALA A 254 -21.55 11.58 6.42
CA ALA A 254 -21.87 12.99 6.13
C ALA A 254 -20.85 13.90 5.41
N HIS A 255 -19.60 13.46 5.19
CA HIS A 255 -18.55 14.29 4.60
C HIS A 255 -17.80 13.51 3.50
N PRO A 256 -17.62 14.10 2.30
CA PRO A 256 -17.01 13.42 1.16
C PRO A 256 -15.48 13.57 1.18
N ILE A 257 -14.81 13.11 2.24
CA ILE A 257 -13.33 13.13 2.28
C ILE A 257 -12.86 11.68 2.22
N ASP A 258 -12.03 11.34 1.24
CA ASP A 258 -11.46 9.99 1.07
C ASP A 258 -10.16 9.82 1.87
N TYR A 259 -9.31 10.85 1.87
CA TYR A 259 -8.01 10.82 2.53
C TYR A 259 -7.74 12.06 3.36
N ILE A 260 -7.13 11.85 4.53
CA ILE A 260 -6.57 12.93 5.36
C ILE A 260 -5.08 12.70 5.50
N ILE A 261 -4.27 13.64 5.03
CA ILE A 261 -2.82 13.63 5.16
C ILE A 261 -2.42 14.42 6.40
N ARG A 262 -1.51 13.84 7.18
CA ARG A 262 -0.95 14.44 8.39
C ARG A 262 0.56 14.60 8.28
N GLU A 263 1.08 15.71 8.79
CA GLU A 263 2.52 15.93 8.98
C GLU A 263 2.77 16.04 10.48
N ASN A 264 3.65 15.18 11.02
CA ASN A 264 3.96 15.13 12.44
C ASN A 264 2.70 15.05 13.34
N GLY A 265 1.68 14.32 12.88
CA GLY A 265 0.40 14.12 13.59
C GLY A 265 -0.65 15.23 13.39
N LYS A 266 -0.31 16.35 12.74
CA LYS A 266 -1.24 17.43 12.43
C LYS A 266 -1.84 17.26 11.04
N GLU A 267 -3.15 17.38 10.90
CA GLU A 267 -3.84 17.38 9.60
C GLU A 267 -3.42 18.59 8.77
N ILE A 268 -3.03 18.34 7.50
CA ILE A 268 -2.52 19.38 6.60
C ILE A 268 -3.22 19.45 5.25
N LEU A 269 -3.80 18.33 4.78
CA LEU A 269 -4.50 18.28 3.50
C LEU A 269 -5.56 17.18 3.55
N ALA A 270 -6.76 17.50 3.08
CA ALA A 270 -7.80 16.54 2.76
C ALA A 270 -7.81 16.31 1.24
N ILE A 271 -8.12 15.08 0.83
CA ILE A 271 -8.31 14.74 -0.59
C ILE A 271 -9.67 14.08 -0.74
N PHE A 272 -10.42 14.57 -1.73
CA PHE A 272 -11.64 13.96 -2.23
C PHE A 272 -11.44 13.55 -3.68
N TYR A 273 -11.88 12.35 -4.02
CA TYR A 273 -11.94 11.83 -5.38
C TYR A 273 -13.39 11.87 -5.87
N CYS A 274 -13.66 12.78 -6.80
CA CYS A 274 -14.93 12.89 -7.50
C CYS A 274 -15.01 11.82 -8.59
N ALA A 275 -15.87 10.83 -8.39
CA ALA A 275 -16.13 9.80 -9.40
C ALA A 275 -16.90 10.39 -10.59
N GLU A 276 -16.87 9.68 -11.73
CA GLU A 276 -17.53 10.10 -12.98
C GLU A 276 -19.03 10.40 -12.79
N GLU A 277 -19.75 9.56 -12.06
CA GLU A 277 -21.17 9.79 -11.73
C GLU A 277 -21.39 11.07 -10.91
N GLN A 278 -20.45 11.42 -10.02
CA GLN A 278 -20.55 12.65 -9.22
C GLN A 278 -20.23 13.87 -10.08
N MET A 279 -19.21 13.77 -10.95
CA MET A 279 -18.89 14.84 -11.90
C MET A 279 -20.07 15.18 -12.81
N ALA A 280 -20.79 14.18 -13.31
CA ALA A 280 -21.93 14.39 -14.21
C ALA A 280 -23.08 15.15 -13.52
N ASN A 281 -23.28 14.93 -12.21
CA ASN A 281 -24.46 15.41 -11.48
C ASN A 281 -24.23 16.70 -10.69
N TRP A 282 -22.99 17.12 -10.48
CA TRP A 282 -22.67 18.26 -9.62
C TRP A 282 -22.54 19.55 -10.42
N ASN A 283 -23.27 20.59 -9.99
CA ASN A 283 -23.18 21.95 -10.55
C ASN A 283 -22.64 22.98 -9.51
N ASP A 284 -22.61 22.63 -8.22
CA ASP A 284 -22.02 23.46 -7.16
C ASP A 284 -21.13 22.62 -6.22
N LEU A 285 -19.84 22.57 -6.53
CA LEU A 285 -18.87 21.87 -5.71
C LEU A 285 -18.88 22.32 -4.24
N ALA A 286 -19.08 23.62 -3.98
CA ALA A 286 -19.01 24.15 -2.63
C ALA A 286 -20.14 23.62 -1.74
N ALA A 287 -21.34 23.49 -2.31
CA ALA A 287 -22.48 22.87 -1.66
C ALA A 287 -22.25 21.36 -1.46
N GLU A 288 -21.85 20.67 -2.52
CA GLU A 288 -21.75 19.19 -2.55
C GLU A 288 -20.68 18.64 -1.61
N VAL A 289 -19.49 19.27 -1.57
CA VAL A 289 -18.41 18.83 -0.66
C VAL A 289 -18.33 19.62 0.63
N GLN A 290 -19.31 20.50 0.88
CA GLN A 290 -19.33 21.38 2.05
C GLN A 290 -17.97 22.07 2.25
N LEU A 291 -17.39 22.62 1.17
CA LEU A 291 -16.00 23.14 1.12
C LEU A 291 -15.64 24.01 2.32
N ASN A 292 -16.60 24.82 2.79
CA ASN A 292 -16.45 25.75 3.89
C ASN A 292 -16.30 25.09 5.28
N HIS A 293 -16.61 23.81 5.41
CA HIS A 293 -16.50 23.03 6.65
C HIS A 293 -15.20 22.22 6.74
N CYS A 294 -14.38 22.21 5.69
CA CYS A 294 -13.07 21.55 5.70
C CYS A 294 -12.09 22.33 6.58
N ARG A 295 -11.59 21.67 7.64
CA ARG A 295 -10.63 22.24 8.61
C ARG A 295 -9.22 22.43 8.05
N VAL A 296 -8.94 21.80 6.91
CA VAL A 296 -7.67 21.82 6.19
C VAL A 296 -7.94 22.13 4.71
N PRO A 297 -6.93 22.57 3.95
CA PRO A 297 -7.02 22.63 2.50
C PRO A 297 -7.57 21.31 1.91
N LEU A 298 -8.34 21.40 0.84
CA LEU A 298 -9.02 20.26 0.21
C LEU A 298 -8.60 20.24 -1.25
N LEU A 299 -8.06 19.11 -1.68
CA LEU A 299 -7.77 18.80 -3.06
C LEU A 299 -8.91 17.92 -3.62
N VAL A 300 -9.61 18.40 -4.63
CA VAL A 300 -10.72 17.67 -5.27
C VAL A 300 -10.25 17.13 -6.60
N LEU A 301 -9.92 15.84 -6.65
CA LEU A 301 -9.40 15.18 -7.83
C LEU A 301 -10.53 14.49 -8.59
N ASP A 302 -10.41 14.43 -9.91
CA ASP A 302 -11.30 13.61 -10.74
C ASP A 302 -10.53 12.68 -11.69
N TYR A 303 -11.25 11.92 -12.51
CA TYR A 303 -10.63 11.00 -13.47
C TYR A 303 -9.83 11.73 -14.56
N ALA A 304 -10.29 12.90 -15.01
CA ALA A 304 -9.63 13.68 -16.05
C ALA A 304 -8.29 14.23 -15.56
N GLU A 305 -8.20 14.75 -14.33
CA GLU A 305 -6.95 15.19 -13.70
C GLU A 305 -5.98 14.03 -13.49
N LEU A 306 -6.51 12.86 -13.14
CA LEU A 306 -5.68 11.66 -13.01
C LEU A 306 -5.10 11.24 -14.36
N ASP A 307 -5.85 11.36 -15.45
CA ASP A 307 -5.41 10.90 -16.77
C ASP A 307 -4.56 11.93 -17.53
N ARG A 308 -4.82 13.23 -17.34
CA ARG A 308 -4.02 14.33 -17.92
C ARG A 308 -2.75 14.63 -17.14
N GLY A 309 -2.67 14.27 -15.85
CA GLY A 309 -1.70 14.83 -14.91
C GLY A 309 -0.71 13.86 -14.26
N HIS A 310 0.33 14.45 -13.67
CA HIS A 310 1.20 13.77 -12.72
C HIS A 310 0.59 13.87 -11.31
N ILE A 311 -0.39 13.01 -10.98
CA ILE A 311 -1.06 13.01 -9.66
C ILE A 311 -0.09 13.12 -8.46
N SER A 312 1.05 12.43 -8.55
CA SER A 312 2.09 12.50 -7.52
C SER A 312 2.70 13.90 -7.37
N ALA A 313 2.82 14.67 -8.45
CA ALA A 313 3.26 16.06 -8.42
C ALA A 313 2.17 16.96 -7.82
N THR A 314 0.91 16.82 -8.25
CA THR A 314 -0.23 17.56 -7.70
C THR A 314 -0.34 17.41 -6.19
N ILE A 315 -0.35 16.17 -5.69
CA ILE A 315 -0.42 15.90 -4.24
C ILE A 315 0.82 16.44 -3.52
N ARG A 316 2.02 16.30 -4.10
CA ARG A 316 3.24 16.86 -3.49
C ARG A 316 3.21 18.39 -3.41
N SER A 317 2.71 19.07 -4.42
CA SER A 317 2.58 20.53 -4.41
C SER A 317 1.56 20.96 -3.35
N ALA A 318 0.39 20.33 -3.34
CA ALA A 318 -0.67 20.63 -2.37
C ALA A 318 -0.25 20.39 -0.91
N VAL A 319 0.59 19.39 -0.65
CA VAL A 319 1.13 19.11 0.69
C VAL A 319 2.19 20.14 1.12
N LYS A 320 2.96 20.68 0.17
CA LYS A 320 4.05 21.63 0.46
C LYS A 320 3.60 23.08 0.52
N ASP A 321 2.56 23.41 -0.22
CA ASP A 321 2.09 24.77 -0.41
C ASP A 321 0.56 24.85 -0.26
N GLN A 322 0.12 25.56 0.77
CA GLN A 322 -1.30 25.78 1.03
C GLN A 322 -1.95 26.69 -0.01
N GLU A 323 -1.16 27.55 -0.66
CA GLU A 323 -1.63 28.41 -1.75
C GLU A 323 -2.00 27.55 -2.96
N TYR A 324 -1.18 26.54 -3.30
CA TYR A 324 -1.48 25.59 -4.38
C TYR A 324 -2.84 24.91 -4.19
N ALA A 325 -3.11 24.39 -2.99
CA ALA A 325 -4.41 23.74 -2.71
C ALA A 325 -5.58 24.74 -2.74
N SER A 326 -5.34 26.01 -2.43
CA SER A 326 -6.37 27.06 -2.48
C SER A 326 -6.67 27.49 -3.91
N VAL A 327 -5.62 27.63 -4.75
CA VAL A 327 -5.75 27.90 -6.19
C VAL A 327 -6.48 26.76 -6.88
N HIS A 328 -6.03 25.52 -6.68
CA HIS A 328 -6.68 24.33 -7.23
C HIS A 328 -8.16 24.24 -6.82
N ARG A 329 -8.46 24.51 -5.54
CA ARG A 329 -9.85 24.54 -5.07
C ARG A 329 -10.69 25.58 -5.81
N GLU A 330 -10.16 26.77 -6.06
CA GLU A 330 -10.89 27.82 -6.79
C GLU A 330 -11.04 27.47 -8.28
N GLU A 331 -10.03 26.87 -8.91
CA GLU A 331 -10.12 26.33 -10.28
C GLU A 331 -11.24 25.29 -10.37
N ARG A 332 -11.31 24.35 -9.43
CA ARG A 332 -12.37 23.35 -9.36
C ARG A 332 -13.73 23.99 -9.13
N ARG A 333 -13.85 24.95 -8.22
CA ARG A 333 -15.09 25.68 -7.98
C ARG A 333 -15.57 26.41 -9.25
N ARG A 334 -14.65 27.06 -9.99
CA ARG A 334 -14.95 27.70 -11.28
C ARG A 334 -15.37 26.68 -12.34
N TYR A 335 -14.70 25.53 -12.42
CA TYR A 335 -15.06 24.47 -13.37
C TYR A 335 -16.48 23.96 -13.14
N PHE A 336 -16.84 23.59 -11.91
CA PHE A 336 -18.20 23.12 -11.63
C PHE A 336 -19.27 24.20 -11.84
N LYS A 337 -18.93 25.47 -11.61
CA LYS A 337 -19.85 26.59 -11.83
C LYS A 337 -20.02 26.97 -13.31
N TYR A 338 -18.94 26.95 -14.10
CA TYR A 338 -18.93 27.51 -15.46
C TYR A 338 -18.33 26.57 -16.50
N GLY A 339 -17.19 25.93 -16.20
CA GLY A 339 -16.51 25.03 -17.15
C GLY A 339 -17.38 23.87 -17.62
N LYS A 340 -18.08 23.21 -16.69
CA LYS A 340 -19.05 22.15 -17.03
C LYS A 340 -20.18 22.66 -17.94
N VAL A 341 -20.64 23.89 -17.71
CA VAL A 341 -21.72 24.52 -18.50
C VAL A 341 -21.23 24.78 -19.93
N PHE A 342 -19.97 25.15 -20.08
CA PHE A 342 -19.32 25.30 -21.37
C PHE A 342 -19.17 23.95 -22.09
N ASP A 343 -18.77 22.89 -21.38
CA ASP A 343 -18.73 21.54 -21.94
C ASP A 343 -20.15 21.06 -22.37
N ASP A 344 -21.16 21.33 -21.54
CA ASP A 344 -22.55 20.90 -21.75
C ASP A 344 -23.29 21.70 -22.84
N CYS A 345 -22.68 22.72 -23.48
CA CYS A 345 -23.28 23.37 -24.65
C CYS A 345 -23.13 22.56 -25.96
N TYR A 346 -22.28 21.54 -25.94
CA TYR A 346 -22.10 20.58 -27.04
C TYR A 346 -22.87 19.27 -26.78
N GLY A 347 -23.35 18.62 -27.83
CA GLY A 347 -24.08 17.35 -27.75
C GLY A 347 -25.40 17.43 -26.99
N ASN A 348 -26.04 18.60 -26.96
CA ASN A 348 -27.15 18.91 -26.05
C ASN A 348 -28.55 18.61 -26.61
N TRP A 349 -28.64 17.81 -27.68
CA TRP A 349 -29.92 17.44 -28.31
C TRP A 349 -30.93 16.79 -27.36
N ASP A 350 -30.47 15.88 -26.50
CA ASP A 350 -31.35 15.24 -25.51
C ASP A 350 -31.86 16.23 -24.44
N ALA A 351 -31.05 17.22 -24.07
CA ALA A 351 -31.45 18.24 -23.12
C ALA A 351 -32.63 19.07 -23.65
N ALA A 352 -32.66 19.37 -24.96
CA ALA A 352 -33.71 20.20 -25.57
C ALA A 352 -35.10 19.56 -25.49
N GLN A 353 -35.16 18.22 -25.51
CA GLN A 353 -36.43 17.50 -25.47
C GLN A 353 -37.21 17.70 -24.17
N THR A 354 -36.51 18.06 -23.09
CA THR A 354 -37.09 18.21 -21.75
C THR A 354 -36.90 19.61 -21.16
N ALA A 355 -36.24 20.49 -21.91
CA ALA A 355 -36.02 21.88 -21.52
C ALA A 355 -37.34 22.66 -21.47
N SER A 356 -37.39 23.65 -20.60
CA SER A 356 -38.43 24.67 -20.60
C SER A 356 -37.88 26.07 -20.87
N LEU A 357 -36.56 26.24 -20.73
CA LEU A 357 -35.85 27.49 -20.97
C LEU A 357 -34.46 27.21 -21.55
N CYS A 358 -34.13 27.91 -22.63
CA CYS A 358 -32.80 27.93 -23.21
C CYS A 358 -32.13 29.29 -22.96
N GLY A 359 -30.80 29.30 -22.91
CA GLY A 359 -29.99 30.51 -22.82
C GLY A 359 -28.77 30.43 -23.72
N CYS A 360 -28.46 31.51 -24.42
CA CYS A 360 -27.23 31.64 -25.20
C CYS A 360 -26.27 32.60 -24.50
N PHE A 361 -25.10 32.12 -24.08
CA PHE A 361 -24.15 32.98 -23.38
C PHE A 361 -23.39 33.94 -24.32
N SER A 362 -23.34 33.67 -25.62
CA SER A 362 -22.72 34.60 -26.58
C SER A 362 -23.53 35.88 -26.82
N CYS A 363 -24.87 35.82 -26.83
CA CYS A 363 -25.72 37.01 -26.98
C CYS A 363 -26.50 37.40 -25.71
N GLY A 364 -26.42 36.59 -24.65
CA GLY A 364 -27.07 36.82 -23.36
C GLY A 364 -28.59 36.66 -23.36
N ARG A 365 -29.19 36.10 -24.43
CA ARG A 365 -30.65 35.96 -24.54
C ARG A 365 -31.14 34.62 -24.04
N THR A 366 -32.33 34.63 -23.44
CA THR A 366 -33.12 33.43 -23.15
C THR A 366 -34.29 33.31 -24.13
N PHE A 367 -34.67 32.07 -24.45
CA PHE A 367 -35.71 31.75 -25.44
C PHE A 367 -36.30 30.38 -25.14
N ALA A 368 -37.43 30.06 -25.76
CA ALA A 368 -38.07 28.76 -25.60
C ALA A 368 -37.39 27.70 -26.50
N PRO A 369 -37.32 26.42 -26.08
CA PRO A 369 -36.64 25.38 -26.87
C PRO A 369 -37.18 25.16 -28.28
N ASP A 370 -38.47 25.47 -28.51
CA ASP A 370 -39.12 25.38 -29.83
C ASP A 370 -38.69 26.48 -30.80
N GLU A 371 -37.95 27.48 -30.33
CA GLU A 371 -37.30 28.48 -31.18
C GLU A 371 -36.00 27.96 -31.81
N ILE A 372 -35.44 26.84 -31.34
CA ILE A 372 -34.24 26.21 -31.93
C ILE A 372 -34.64 25.53 -33.25
N MET A 373 -34.27 26.16 -34.36
CA MET A 373 -34.57 25.66 -35.71
C MET A 373 -33.40 24.93 -36.38
N ASP A 374 -32.17 25.25 -35.96
CA ASP A 374 -30.93 24.76 -36.56
C ASP A 374 -30.04 24.07 -35.51
N TRP A 375 -29.29 23.06 -35.96
CA TRP A 375 -28.38 22.26 -35.15
C TRP A 375 -27.05 22.09 -35.89
N PHE A 376 -25.93 22.33 -35.22
CA PHE A 376 -24.60 22.08 -35.78
C PHE A 376 -24.23 20.61 -35.58
N ASP A 377 -23.70 19.98 -36.64
CA ASP A 377 -23.41 18.54 -36.71
C ASP A 377 -24.56 17.62 -36.21
N ASP A 378 -25.82 18.09 -36.36
CA ASP A 378 -27.04 17.43 -35.89
C ASP A 378 -27.13 17.20 -34.37
N GLU A 379 -26.23 17.78 -33.57
CA GLU A 379 -26.13 17.52 -32.12
C GLU A 379 -26.08 18.79 -31.24
N ASP A 380 -25.55 19.91 -31.75
CA ASP A 380 -25.37 21.15 -30.98
C ASP A 380 -26.45 22.19 -31.32
N ALA A 381 -27.20 22.66 -30.32
CA ALA A 381 -28.25 23.65 -30.54
C ALA A 381 -27.70 25.01 -31.02
N CYS A 382 -28.21 25.53 -32.15
CA CYS A 382 -27.88 26.86 -32.64
C CYS A 382 -28.84 27.92 -32.09
N CYS A 383 -28.30 29.03 -31.59
CA CYS A 383 -29.09 30.14 -31.07
C CYS A 383 -29.90 30.84 -32.18
N PRO A 384 -31.23 31.01 -32.06
CA PRO A 384 -32.08 31.62 -33.09
C PRO A 384 -31.88 33.14 -33.25
N HIS A 385 -31.00 33.74 -32.46
CA HIS A 385 -30.76 35.18 -32.44
C HIS A 385 -29.36 35.58 -32.90
N CYS A 386 -28.38 34.67 -32.85
CA CYS A 386 -26.99 34.97 -33.20
C CYS A 386 -26.23 33.80 -33.85
N ASP A 387 -26.89 32.67 -34.12
CA ASP A 387 -26.36 31.51 -34.83
C ASP A 387 -25.15 30.81 -34.17
N SER A 388 -24.84 31.12 -32.91
CA SER A 388 -23.78 30.44 -32.16
C SER A 388 -24.28 29.12 -31.55
N THR A 389 -23.37 28.16 -31.36
CA THR A 389 -23.62 26.84 -30.75
C THR A 389 -23.51 26.86 -29.22
N THR A 390 -23.47 28.05 -28.62
CA THR A 390 -23.24 28.28 -27.19
C THR A 390 -24.54 28.32 -26.38
N VAL A 391 -25.42 27.36 -26.65
CA VAL A 391 -26.76 27.27 -26.05
C VAL A 391 -26.76 26.26 -24.90
N ILE A 392 -27.35 26.65 -23.77
CA ILE A 392 -27.53 25.82 -22.58
C ILE A 392 -28.99 25.79 -22.16
N MET A 393 -29.37 24.78 -21.36
CA MET A 393 -30.77 24.46 -21.08
C MET A 393 -31.00 24.18 -19.59
N ASP A 394 -32.17 24.56 -19.08
CA ASP A 394 -32.56 24.35 -17.69
C ASP A 394 -32.71 22.87 -17.32
N SER A 395 -33.05 22.02 -18.28
CA SER A 395 -33.08 20.55 -18.14
C SER A 395 -31.71 19.94 -17.80
N GLN A 396 -30.61 20.65 -18.04
CA GLN A 396 -29.25 20.27 -17.62
C GLN A 396 -28.97 20.61 -16.14
N GLY A 397 -29.96 21.19 -15.44
CA GLY A 397 -29.88 21.49 -14.01
C GLY A 397 -29.30 22.88 -13.70
N TYR A 398 -29.32 23.79 -14.68
CA TYR A 398 -28.81 25.15 -14.53
C TYR A 398 -29.92 26.17 -14.27
N GLU A 399 -29.67 27.12 -13.37
CA GLU A 399 -30.52 28.29 -13.22
C GLU A 399 -30.09 29.35 -14.24
N ILE A 400 -30.80 29.42 -15.38
CA ILE A 400 -30.46 30.31 -16.47
C ILE A 400 -31.01 31.72 -16.20
N THR A 401 -30.11 32.64 -15.84
CA THR A 401 -30.39 34.07 -15.71
C THR A 401 -29.50 34.91 -16.63
N GLU A 402 -29.87 36.16 -16.88
CA GLU A 402 -29.04 37.08 -17.67
C GLU A 402 -27.67 37.28 -17.01
N GLU A 403 -27.63 37.41 -15.68
CA GLU A 403 -26.38 37.54 -14.92
C GLU A 403 -25.52 36.28 -15.06
N PHE A 404 -26.11 35.09 -15.00
CA PHE A 404 -25.38 33.84 -15.14
C PHE A 404 -24.75 33.70 -16.53
N LEU A 405 -25.51 34.02 -17.59
CA LEU A 405 -25.00 34.00 -18.97
C LEU A 405 -23.84 34.99 -19.17
N GLN A 406 -23.90 36.18 -18.56
CA GLN A 406 -22.81 37.16 -18.60
C GLN A 406 -21.57 36.70 -17.84
N GLU A 407 -21.74 36.06 -16.69
CA GLU A 407 -20.62 35.48 -15.93
C GLU A 407 -19.96 34.32 -16.70
N LEU A 408 -20.76 33.46 -17.34
CA LEU A 408 -20.27 32.36 -18.15
C LEU A 408 -19.48 32.85 -19.36
N LEU A 409 -19.97 33.87 -20.07
CA LEU A 409 -19.24 34.46 -21.21
C LEU A 409 -17.86 34.97 -20.77
N ARG A 410 -17.78 35.72 -19.66
CA ARG A 410 -16.50 36.19 -19.12
C ARG A 410 -15.56 35.05 -18.75
N PHE A 411 -16.10 33.96 -18.19
CA PHE A 411 -15.31 32.79 -17.89
C PHE A 411 -14.70 32.18 -19.16
N VAL A 412 -15.48 32.03 -20.23
CA VAL A 412 -15.02 31.48 -21.52
C VAL A 412 -13.97 32.40 -22.15
N ASP A 413 -14.22 33.71 -22.19
CA ASP A 413 -13.26 34.70 -22.70
C ASP A 413 -11.91 34.62 -21.95
N GLU A 414 -11.94 34.44 -20.62
CA GLU A 414 -10.73 34.26 -19.82
C GLU A 414 -10.01 32.95 -20.13
N VAL A 415 -10.71 31.85 -20.42
CA VAL A 415 -10.09 30.55 -20.72
C VAL A 415 -9.45 30.54 -22.11
N ASP A 416 -10.10 31.14 -23.11
CA ASP A 416 -9.58 31.25 -24.48
C ASP A 416 -8.27 32.07 -24.55
N GLU A 417 -8.06 33.03 -23.64
CA GLU A 417 -6.81 33.80 -23.53
C GLU A 417 -5.61 32.99 -22.98
N TYR A 418 -5.83 31.84 -22.34
CA TYR A 418 -4.76 31.00 -21.75
C TYR A 418 -4.40 29.75 -22.56
N GLU A 419 -5.17 29.41 -23.61
CA GLU A 419 -4.89 28.27 -24.51
C GLU A 419 -4.20 28.66 -25.85
N GLU A 420 -3.95 29.96 -26.11
CA GLU A 420 -3.03 30.48 -27.14
C GLU A 420 -1.61 30.75 -26.59
#